data_AF-A0A7K0DW42-F1
#
_entry.id   AF-A0A7K0DW42-F1
#
_cell.length_a   1.000
_cell.length_b   1.000
_cell.length_c   1.000
_cell.angle_alpha   90.00
_cell.angle_beta   90.00
_cell.angle_gamma   90.00
#
_symmetry.space_group_name_H-M   'P 1'
#
loop_
_entity.id
_entity.type
_entity.pdbx_description
1 polymer ?
#
loop_
_entity_poly.entity_id
_entity_poly.type
_entity_poly.pdbx_seq_one_letter_code
_entity_poly.pdbx_strand_id
1 'polypeptide(L)'
;MGTESPGIRDLLVGLFADDEVDATVLGHIRDGEIRSWVEAVDRSGLFGREVVAHLRQQWTEDPRALLDVLLGTADDLTRRRWLGEWGGGSAGERLIS
;
A
#
# COMPACT_ATOMS: atom_id res chain seq x y z
N MET A 1 21.03 -9.38 21.72
CA MET A 1 19.80 -9.35 20.90
C MET A 1 19.51 -7.89 20.61
N GLY A 2 19.87 -7.41 19.42
CA GLY A 2 19.52 -6.06 19.00
C GLY A 2 18.05 -6.07 18.63
N THR A 3 17.21 -5.34 19.36
CA THR A 3 15.95 -4.90 18.81
C THR A 3 16.33 -3.82 17.80
N GLU A 4 16.67 -4.22 16.59
CA GLU A 4 16.70 -3.29 15.46
C GLU A 4 15.31 -2.67 15.42
N SER A 5 15.24 -1.37 15.67
CA SER A 5 13.97 -0.65 15.61
C SER A 5 13.39 -0.94 14.22
N PRO A 6 12.21 -1.58 14.14
CA PRO A 6 11.62 -1.91 12.85
C PRO A 6 11.51 -0.61 12.05
N GLY A 7 12.06 -0.61 10.84
CA GLY A 7 11.98 0.55 9.97
C GLY A 7 10.52 0.91 9.71
N ILE A 8 10.24 2.17 9.37
CA ILE A 8 8.88 2.65 9.07
C ILE A 8 8.16 1.73 8.08
N ARG A 9 8.88 1.20 7.09
CA ARG A 9 8.35 0.22 6.13
C ARG A 9 7.84 -1.06 6.78
N ASP A 10 8.56 -1.63 7.74
CA ASP A 10 8.21 -2.89 8.41
C ASP A 10 6.94 -2.72 9.27
N LEU A 11 6.83 -1.57 9.95
CA LEU A 11 5.62 -1.21 10.71
C LEU A 11 4.40 -1.03 9.79
N LEU A 12 4.57 -0.38 8.63
CA LEU A 12 3.49 -0.25 7.65
C LEU A 12 3.10 -1.61 7.05
N VAL A 13 4.07 -2.49 6.81
CA VAL A 13 3.82 -3.85 6.31
C VAL A 13 2.94 -4.64 7.28
N GLY A 14 3.25 -4.60 8.57
CA GLY A 14 2.42 -5.24 9.60
C GLY A 14 1.03 -4.61 9.72
N LEU A 15 0.93 -3.29 9.55
CA LEU A 15 -0.34 -2.57 9.65
C LEU A 15 -1.32 -2.92 8.52
N PHE A 16 -0.81 -3.17 7.31
CA PHE A 16 -1.62 -3.41 6.11
C PHE A 16 -1.72 -4.89 5.72
N ALA A 17 -1.15 -5.81 6.51
CA ALA A 17 -1.15 -7.24 6.19
C ALA A 17 -2.56 -7.87 6.16
N ASP A 18 -3.52 -7.27 6.86
CA ASP A 18 -4.91 -7.73 6.94
C ASP A 18 -5.86 -6.98 5.98
N ASP A 19 -5.39 -5.92 5.33
CA ASP A 19 -6.22 -5.09 4.47
C ASP A 19 -6.42 -5.79 3.11
N GLU A 20 -7.66 -6.17 2.77
CA GLU A 20 -7.99 -6.70 1.44
C GLU A 20 -7.85 -5.59 0.38
N VAL A 21 -6.68 -5.54 -0.25
CA VAL A 21 -6.42 -4.59 -1.35
C VAL A 21 -6.84 -5.19 -2.68
N ASP A 22 -7.99 -4.73 -3.18
CA ASP A 22 -8.54 -5.05 -4.50
C ASP A 22 -8.15 -4.02 -5.58
N ALA A 23 -8.46 -4.35 -6.84
CA ALA A 23 -8.27 -3.49 -8.01
C ALA A 23 -8.88 -2.09 -7.85
N THR A 24 -10.06 -1.99 -7.26
CA THR A 24 -10.73 -0.71 -6.97
C THR A 24 -9.90 0.14 -6.02
N VAL A 25 -9.39 -0.47 -4.95
CA VAL A 25 -8.57 0.19 -3.93
C VAL A 25 -7.23 0.66 -4.53
N LEU A 26 -6.60 -0.17 -5.35
CA LEU A 26 -5.40 0.21 -6.12
C LEU A 26 -5.69 1.37 -7.08
N GLY A 27 -6.87 1.39 -7.71
CA GLY A 27 -7.33 2.49 -8.55
C GLY A 27 -7.45 3.81 -7.77
N HIS A 28 -8.02 3.78 -6.57
CA HIS A 28 -8.09 4.93 -5.66
C HIS A 28 -6.70 5.43 -5.25
N ILE A 29 -5.81 4.52 -4.84
CA ILE A 29 -4.43 4.89 -4.50
C ILE A 29 -3.73 5.54 -5.69
N ARG A 30 -3.94 5.01 -6.90
CA ARG A 30 -3.39 5.58 -8.14
C ARG A 30 -3.94 6.97 -8.46
N ASP A 31 -5.20 7.24 -8.14
CA ASP A 31 -5.84 8.55 -8.30
C ASP A 31 -5.40 9.57 -7.22
N GLY A 32 -4.65 9.12 -6.21
CA GLY A 32 -4.22 9.95 -5.08
C GLY A 32 -5.21 9.97 -3.92
N GLU A 33 -6.23 9.12 -3.93
CA GLU A 33 -7.18 8.90 -2.83
C GLU A 33 -6.53 8.09 -1.69
N ILE A 34 -5.44 8.63 -1.14
CA ILE A 34 -4.64 8.01 -0.07
C ILE A 34 -5.12 8.41 1.33
N ARG A 35 -6.15 9.26 1.43
CA ARG A 35 -6.60 9.84 2.70
C ARG A 35 -7.01 8.75 3.69
N SER A 36 -7.75 7.74 3.23
CA SER A 36 -8.15 6.57 4.04
C SER A 36 -6.94 5.88 4.66
N TRP A 37 -5.87 5.70 3.88
CA TRP A 37 -4.63 5.06 4.30
C TRP A 37 -3.86 5.88 5.34
N VAL A 38 -3.76 7.19 5.14
CA VAL A 38 -3.13 8.09 6.11
C VAL A 38 -3.91 8.12 7.42
N GLU A 39 -5.24 8.14 7.36
CA GLU A 39 -6.10 8.07 8.56
C GLU A 39 -5.96 6.72 9.29
N ALA A 40 -5.77 5.61 8.58
CA ALA A 40 -5.50 4.31 9.19
C ALA A 40 -4.16 4.29 9.93
N VAL A 41 -3.11 4.87 9.33
CA VAL A 41 -1.78 5.03 9.94
C VAL A 41 -1.83 5.93 11.18
N ASP A 42 -2.54 7.05 11.12
CA ASP A 42 -2.74 7.95 12.26
C ASP A 42 -3.49 7.26 13.40
N ARG A 43 -4.58 6.54 13.07
CA ARG A 43 -5.40 5.80 14.04
C ARG A 43 -4.64 4.64 14.69
N SER A 44 -3.69 4.05 13.98
CA SER A 44 -2.81 3.00 14.51
C SER A 44 -1.98 3.50 15.70
N GLY A 45 -1.67 4.80 15.76
CA GLY A 45 -0.87 5.40 16.83
C GLY A 45 0.59 4.95 16.85
N LEU A 46 1.01 4.10 15.90
CA LEU A 46 2.38 3.62 15.74
C LEU A 46 3.34 4.71 15.22
N PHE A 47 2.80 5.73 14.56
CA PHE A 47 3.57 6.78 13.92
C PHE A 47 3.25 8.13 14.54
N GLY A 48 4.28 8.95 14.78
CA GLY A 48 4.09 10.33 15.23
C GLY A 48 3.49 11.20 14.12
N ARG A 49 2.84 12.31 14.51
CA ARG A 49 2.19 13.25 13.57
C ARG A 49 3.10 13.76 12.44
N GLU A 50 4.39 13.98 12.72
CA GLU A 50 5.36 14.40 11.70
C GLU A 50 5.61 13.31 10.66
N VAL A 51 5.69 12.05 11.08
CA VAL A 51 5.86 10.90 10.18
C VAL A 51 4.62 10.71 9.33
N VAL A 52 3.43 10.80 9.93
CA VAL A 52 2.15 10.71 9.19
C VAL A 52 2.03 11.83 8.16
N ALA A 53 2.40 13.07 8.52
CA ALA A 53 2.39 14.21 7.58
C ALA A 53 3.41 14.04 6.44
N HIS A 54 4.56 13.44 6.72
CA HIS A 54 5.57 13.11 5.70
C HIS A 54 5.07 12.02 4.76
N LEU A 55 4.54 10.91 5.30
CA LEU A 55 3.96 9.82 4.51
C LEU A 55 2.82 10.33 3.62
N ARG A 56 1.94 11.17 4.16
CA ARG A 56 0.87 11.81 3.39
C ARG A 56 1.41 12.58 2.20
N GLN A 57 2.40 13.45 2.40
CA GLN A 57 2.99 14.22 1.31
C GLN A 57 3.65 13.30 0.29
N GLN A 58 4.49 12.37 0.76
CA GLN A 58 5.19 11.41 -0.09
C GLN A 58 4.23 10.58 -0.94
N TRP A 59 3.14 10.06 -0.37
CA TRP A 59 2.16 9.25 -1.10
C TRP A 59 1.25 10.08 -2.01
N THR A 60 1.09 11.37 -1.73
CA THR A 60 0.35 12.28 -2.63
C THR A 60 1.21 12.64 -3.85
N GLU A 61 2.51 12.85 -3.65
CA GLU A 61 3.47 13.16 -4.72
C GLU A 61 3.87 11.93 -5.54
N ASP A 62 4.04 10.78 -4.88
CA ASP A 62 4.37 9.49 -5.48
C ASP A 62 3.48 8.38 -4.87
N PRO A 63 2.30 8.11 -5.46
CA PRO A 63 1.43 7.04 -4.97
C PRO A 63 2.04 5.64 -5.17
N ARG A 64 3.10 5.53 -5.97
CA ARG A 64 3.87 4.30 -6.17
C ARG A 64 4.67 3.91 -4.92
N ALA A 65 5.05 4.87 -4.07
CA ALA A 65 5.68 4.58 -2.80
C ALA A 65 4.74 3.80 -1.85
N LEU A 66 3.44 4.10 -1.85
CA LEU A 66 2.46 3.34 -1.08
C LEU A 66 2.31 1.91 -1.66
N LEU A 67 2.28 1.79 -2.99
CA LEU A 67 2.25 0.48 -3.64
C LEU A 67 3.47 -0.37 -3.27
N ASP A 68 4.68 0.18 -3.23
CA ASP A 68 5.90 -0.57 -2.87
C ASP A 68 5.87 -1.11 -1.43
N VAL A 69 5.22 -0.37 -0.52
CA VAL A 69 4.97 -0.82 0.86
C VAL A 69 3.99 -1.99 0.87
N LEU A 70 2.85 -1.85 0.17
CA LEU A 70 1.85 -2.91 0.04
C LEU A 70 2.47 -4.16 -0.61
N LEU A 71 3.21 -4.01 -1.71
CA LEU A 71 3.93 -5.13 -2.33
C LEU A 71 4.90 -5.79 -1.35
N GLY A 72 5.45 -5.06 -0.37
CA GLY A 72 6.26 -5.65 0.70
C GLY A 72 5.52 -6.72 1.52
N THR A 73 4.22 -6.56 1.76
CA THR A 73 3.37 -7.50 2.52
C THR A 73 2.90 -8.69 1.69
N ALA A 74 2.68 -8.45 0.40
CA ALA A 74 2.06 -9.40 -0.50
C ALA A 74 2.96 -10.57 -0.86
N ASP A 75 2.39 -11.78 -0.91
CA ASP A 75 3.00 -12.92 -1.57
C ASP A 75 3.22 -12.66 -3.07
N ASP A 76 4.09 -13.44 -3.70
CA ASP A 76 4.44 -13.29 -5.11
C ASP A 76 3.21 -13.30 -6.05
N LEU A 77 2.19 -14.11 -5.76
CA LEU A 77 0.94 -14.13 -6.52
C LEU A 77 0.17 -12.80 -6.40
N THR A 78 0.05 -12.30 -5.17
CA THR A 78 -0.64 -11.04 -4.86
C THR A 78 0.12 -9.85 -5.45
N ARG A 79 1.46 -9.86 -5.38
CA ARG A 79 2.32 -8.85 -6.04
C ARG A 79 2.07 -8.77 -7.53
N ARG A 80 2.09 -9.91 -8.23
CA ARG A 80 1.86 -9.95 -9.69
C ARG A 80 0.48 -9.44 -10.05
N ARG A 81 -0.55 -9.78 -9.27
CA ARG A 81 -1.92 -9.27 -9.45
C ARG A 81 -1.96 -7.75 -9.27
N TRP A 82 -1.48 -7.23 -8.15
CA TRP A 82 -1.49 -5.80 -7.87
C TRP A 82 -0.69 -4.98 -8.89
N LEU A 83 0.46 -5.49 -9.35
CA LEU A 83 1.24 -4.87 -10.43
C LEU A 83 0.47 -4.86 -11.77
N GLY A 84 -0.27 -5.92 -12.07
CA GLY A 84 -1.13 -6.01 -13.27
C GLY A 84 -2.26 -4.98 -13.23
N GLU A 85 -2.99 -4.93 -12.12
CA GLU A 85 -4.10 -3.97 -11.91
C GLU A 85 -3.60 -2.52 -11.92
N TRP A 86 -2.45 -2.25 -11.27
CA TRP A 86 -1.85 -0.93 -11.21
C TRP A 86 -1.43 -0.41 -12.60
N GLY A 87 -0.79 -1.27 -13.40
CA GLY A 87 -0.30 -0.97 -14.75
C GLY A 87 -1.39 -0.87 -15.81
N GLY A 88 -2.67 -1.10 -15.47
CA GLY A 88 -3.78 -1.09 -16.43
C GLY A 88 -3.83 -2.33 -17.33
N GLY A 89 -3.25 -3.45 -16.89
CA GLY A 89 -3.24 -4.68 -17.66
C GLY A 89 -4.37 -5.60 -17.26
N SER A 90 -5.50 -5.51 -17.97
CA SER A 90 -6.55 -6.52 -17.98
C SER A 90 -5.95 -7.92 -18.18
N ALA A 91 -5.78 -8.67 -17.09
CA ALA A 91 -5.55 -10.10 -17.08
C ALA A 91 -6.82 -10.83 -16.60
N GLY A 92 -7.97 -10.38 -17.10
CA GLY A 92 -9.29 -10.93 -16.78
C GLY A 92 -10.07 -11.49 -17.98
N GLU A 93 -9.62 -11.30 -19.21
CA GLU A 93 -10.41 -11.71 -20.38
C GLU A 93 -9.62 -12.57 -21.35
N ARG A 94 -9.54 -13.88 -21.03
CA ARG A 94 -9.28 -14.92 -22.03
C ARG A 94 -9.69 -16.32 -21.57
N LEU A 95 -10.91 -16.46 -21.06
CA LEU A 95 -11.59 -17.75 -21.04
C LEU A 95 -13.07 -17.55 -21.39
N ILE A 96 -13.49 -18.26 -22.45
CA ILE A 96 -14.85 -18.54 -22.98
C ILE A 96 -15.42 -17.69 -24.14
N SER A 97 -15.11 -18.11 -25.37
CA SER A 97 -16.10 -18.32 -26.44
C SER A 97 -15.65 -19.47 -27.33
#